data_AF-A0A0M6WYZ4-F1
#
_entry.id   AF-A0A0M6WYZ4-F1
#
_cell.length_a   1.000
_cell.length_b   1.000
_cell.length_c   1.000
_cell.angle_alpha   90.00
_cell.angle_beta   90.00
_cell.angle_gamma   90.00
#
_symmetry.space_group_name_H-M   'P 1'
#
loop_
_entity.id
_entity.type
_entity.pdbx_description
1 polymer ?
#
loop_
_entity_poly.entity_id
_entity_poly.type
_entity_poly.pdbx_seq_one_letter_code
_entity_poly.pdbx_strand_id
1 'polypeptide(L)'
;MIGYSLYTGLVGVENLSVIAVIDIAALLFTFSIMSNVLVLIEDGKKVSVIEIVQNAFKTPAFLAVILGILASVSGLMNGFMLSPAGVIWTTMKDMITAAMSPMILLVVGYEVQLNRELLGTCLKTVIIRAVMQLIFAIAAISLIHILGRSDRLLEIAIIVYMSIPGSMGIQAFIKDEDGKVYSKL
;
A
#
# COMPACT_ATOMS: atom_id res chain seq x y z
N MET A 1 0.21 -1.17 -6.70
CA MET A 1 -0.26 -1.22 -8.10
C MET A 1 -0.12 -2.63 -8.72
N ILE A 2 1.04 -3.29 -8.65
CA ILE A 2 1.22 -4.67 -9.19
C ILE A 2 0.19 -5.67 -8.62
N GLY A 3 -0.15 -5.55 -7.34
CA GLY A 3 -1.18 -6.38 -6.70
C GLY A 3 -2.57 -6.30 -7.35
N TYR A 4 -2.97 -5.11 -7.81
CA TYR A 4 -4.27 -4.94 -8.46
C TYR A 4 -4.29 -5.65 -9.80
N SER A 5 -3.24 -5.49 -10.61
CA SER A 5 -3.13 -6.18 -11.90
C SER A 5 -3.08 -7.71 -11.76
N LEU A 6 -2.38 -8.21 -10.73
CA LEU A 6 -2.32 -9.65 -10.46
C LEU A 6 -3.68 -10.19 -9.98
N TYR A 7 -4.37 -9.45 -9.11
CA TYR A 7 -5.67 -9.84 -8.59
C TYR A 7 -6.76 -9.82 -9.67
N THR A 8 -6.83 -8.76 -10.48
CA THR A 8 -7.80 -8.69 -11.58
C THR A 8 -7.55 -9.75 -12.65
N GLY A 9 -6.28 -10.11 -12.89
CA GLY A 9 -5.94 -11.24 -13.77
C GLY A 9 -6.41 -12.60 -13.25
N LEU A 10 -6.58 -12.77 -11.94
CA LEU A 10 -6.97 -14.04 -11.31
C LEU A 10 -8.48 -14.18 -11.09
N VAL A 11 -9.16 -13.10 -10.70
CA VAL A 11 -10.57 -13.14 -10.28
C VAL A 11 -11.47 -12.16 -11.03
N GLY A 12 -10.96 -11.48 -12.05
CA GLY A 12 -11.72 -10.48 -12.82
C GLY A 12 -11.71 -9.08 -12.19
N VAL A 13 -12.03 -8.09 -13.01
CA VAL A 13 -12.03 -6.66 -12.62
C VAL A 13 -13.22 -6.32 -11.72
N GLU A 14 -14.31 -7.06 -11.85
CA GLU A 14 -15.54 -6.97 -11.06
C GLU A 14 -15.30 -7.18 -9.56
N ASN A 15 -14.27 -7.95 -9.18
CA ASN A 15 -13.95 -8.25 -7.79
C ASN A 15 -12.89 -7.32 -7.19
N LEU A 16 -12.41 -6.32 -7.95
CA LEU A 16 -11.34 -5.40 -7.54
C LEU A 16 -11.61 -4.68 -6.22
N SER A 17 -12.88 -4.48 -5.84
CA SER A 17 -13.26 -3.89 -4.55
C SER A 17 -12.76 -4.70 -3.34
N VAL A 18 -12.66 -6.03 -3.47
CA VAL A 18 -12.25 -6.92 -2.37
C VAL A 18 -10.80 -6.66 -1.97
N ILE A 19 -9.88 -6.58 -2.94
CA ILE A 19 -8.48 -6.25 -2.67
C ILE A 19 -8.30 -4.78 -2.30
N ALA A 20 -9.13 -3.88 -2.84
CA ALA A 20 -9.08 -2.45 -2.53
C ALA A 20 -9.34 -2.16 -1.04
N VAL A 21 -10.23 -2.92 -0.38
CA VAL A 21 -10.48 -2.77 1.06
C VAL A 21 -9.24 -3.08 1.89
N ILE A 22 -8.51 -4.15 1.54
CA ILE A 22 -7.25 -4.52 2.21
C ILE A 22 -6.21 -3.40 2.03
N ASP A 23 -6.11 -2.89 0.81
CA ASP A 23 -5.14 -1.85 0.47
C ASP A 23 -5.45 -0.51 1.15
N ILE A 24 -6.73 -0.11 1.24
CA ILE A 24 -7.13 1.08 1.99
C ILE A 24 -6.74 0.95 3.47
N ALA A 25 -6.97 -0.20 4.10
CA ALA A 25 -6.58 -0.43 5.49
C ALA A 25 -5.06 -0.32 5.68
N ALA A 26 -4.29 -0.92 4.77
CA ALA A 26 -2.84 -0.84 4.79
C ALA A 26 -2.33 0.60 4.54
N LEU A 27 -2.89 1.33 3.58
CA LEU A 27 -2.54 2.73 3.30
C LEU A 27 -2.80 3.63 4.51
N LEU A 28 -3.97 3.48 5.14
CA LEU A 28 -4.30 4.22 6.35
C LEU A 28 -3.30 3.88 7.46
N PHE A 29 -3.00 2.59 7.68
CA PHE A 29 -2.00 2.18 8.66
C PHE A 29 -0.60 2.76 8.37
N THR A 30 -0.14 2.72 7.13
CA THR A 30 1.19 3.22 6.74
C THR A 30 1.32 4.72 6.92
N PHE A 31 0.36 5.50 6.41
CA PHE A 31 0.43 6.98 6.47
C PHE A 31 0.01 7.55 7.83
N SER A 32 -0.76 6.82 8.63
CA SER A 32 -1.16 7.23 9.98
C SER A 32 -0.14 6.79 11.02
N ILE A 33 0.16 5.51 11.09
CA ILE A 33 0.86 4.92 12.24
C ILE A 33 2.34 4.76 11.91
N MET A 34 2.66 4.06 10.82
CA MET A 34 4.04 3.70 10.50
C MET A 34 4.92 4.93 10.23
N SER A 35 4.48 5.86 9.39
CA SER A 35 5.22 7.09 9.08
C SER A 35 5.51 7.93 10.32
N ASN A 36 4.53 8.08 11.22
CA ASN A 36 4.68 8.84 12.45
C ASN A 36 5.59 8.14 13.46
N VAL A 37 5.49 6.81 13.58
CA VAL A 37 6.42 6.02 14.41
C VAL A 37 7.84 6.17 13.89
N LEU A 38 8.07 6.08 12.58
CA LEU A 38 9.39 6.29 11.97
C LEU A 38 9.95 7.67 12.28
N VAL A 39 9.16 8.74 12.07
CA VAL A 39 9.58 10.12 12.40
C VAL A 39 9.90 10.28 13.88
N LEU A 40 9.12 9.66 14.78
CA LEU A 40 9.35 9.73 16.22
C LEU A 40 10.61 8.97 16.65
N ILE A 41 10.87 7.80 16.05
CA ILE A 41 12.09 7.02 16.29
C ILE A 41 13.32 7.80 15.79
N GLU A 42 13.25 8.40 14.60
CA GLU A 42 14.33 9.23 14.05
C GLU A 42 14.61 10.48 14.88
N ASP A 43 13.56 11.14 15.39
CA ASP A 43 13.69 12.31 16.26
C ASP A 43 14.11 11.95 17.71
N GLY A 44 14.29 10.66 18.03
CA GLY A 44 14.65 10.17 19.39
C GLY A 44 13.56 10.41 20.44
N LYS A 45 12.32 10.66 20.02
CA LYS A 45 11.19 10.99 20.91
C LYS A 45 10.42 9.72 21.31
N LYS A 46 9.85 9.73 22.51
CA LYS A 46 8.97 8.64 22.97
C LYS A 46 7.71 8.58 22.11
N VAL A 47 7.34 7.38 21.71
CA VAL A 47 6.14 7.11 20.90
C VAL A 47 4.89 7.43 21.71
N SER A 48 4.27 8.59 21.46
CA SER A 48 2.98 8.97 22.05
C SER A 48 1.85 8.60 21.11
N VAL A 49 0.96 7.70 21.55
CA VAL A 49 -0.20 7.24 20.75
C VAL A 49 -1.11 8.41 20.35
N ILE A 50 -1.24 9.42 21.22
CA ILE A 50 -2.05 10.61 20.96
C ILE A 50 -1.44 11.45 19.83
N GLU A 51 -0.12 11.60 19.82
CA GLU A 51 0.59 12.35 18.76
C GLU A 51 0.52 11.64 17.41
N ILE A 52 0.64 10.31 17.39
CA ILE A 52 0.48 9.50 16.18
C ILE A 52 -0.89 9.73 15.55
N VAL A 53 -1.95 9.66 16.36
CA VAL A 53 -3.32 9.87 15.87
C VAL A 53 -3.51 11.32 15.40
N GLN A 54 -3.06 12.32 16.17
CA GLN A 54 -3.19 13.72 15.78
C GLN A 54 -2.42 14.06 14.50
N ASN A 55 -1.25 13.48 14.29
CA ASN A 55 -0.44 13.72 13.10
C ASN A 55 -0.95 12.94 11.88
N ALA A 56 -1.58 11.79 12.07
CA ALA A 56 -2.27 11.08 11.00
C ALA A 56 -3.35 11.95 10.34
N PHE A 57 -4.19 12.63 11.13
CA PHE A 57 -5.22 13.55 10.62
C PHE A 57 -4.66 14.78 9.90
N LYS A 58 -3.37 15.10 10.06
CA LYS A 58 -2.70 16.19 9.33
C LYS A 58 -2.08 15.72 8.01
N THR A 59 -2.02 14.41 7.77
CA THR A 59 -1.36 13.87 6.59
C THR A 59 -2.30 13.99 5.38
N PRO A 60 -1.88 14.64 4.27
CA PRO A 60 -2.75 14.89 3.13
C PRO A 60 -3.28 13.59 2.49
N ALA A 61 -2.48 12.52 2.49
CA ALA A 61 -2.91 11.20 2.01
C ALA A 61 -4.04 10.61 2.86
N PHE A 62 -3.95 10.73 4.18
CA PHE A 62 -4.98 10.21 5.11
C PHE A 62 -6.30 10.96 4.96
N LEU A 63 -6.24 12.29 4.90
CA LEU A 63 -7.39 13.16 4.62
C LEU A 63 -8.05 12.83 3.28
N ALA A 64 -7.26 12.66 2.22
CA ALA A 64 -7.77 12.33 0.89
C ALA A 64 -8.51 10.98 0.87
N VAL A 65 -7.98 9.95 1.54
CA VAL A 65 -8.64 8.63 1.63
C VAL A 65 -9.96 8.74 2.37
N ILE A 66 -10.01 9.41 3.53
CA ILE A 66 -11.25 9.58 4.30
C ILE A 66 -12.29 10.35 3.51
N LEU A 67 -11.92 11.47 2.89
CA LEU A 67 -12.83 12.27 2.06
C LEU A 67 -13.34 11.47 0.86
N GLY A 68 -12.48 10.67 0.22
CA GLY A 68 -12.86 9.78 -0.87
C GLY A 68 -13.89 8.72 -0.45
N ILE A 69 -13.71 8.11 0.73
CA ILE A 69 -14.67 7.15 1.29
C ILE A 69 -16.00 7.84 1.60
N LEU A 70 -15.99 9.00 2.27
CA LEU A 70 -17.20 9.75 2.61
C LEU A 70 -17.96 10.20 1.35
N ALA A 71 -17.27 10.68 0.32
CA ALA A 71 -17.87 11.07 -0.95
C ALA A 71 -18.48 9.87 -1.70
N SER A 72 -17.86 8.68 -1.58
CA SER A 72 -18.36 7.45 -2.19
C SER A 72 -19.59 6.90 -1.47
N VAL A 73 -19.57 6.86 -0.14
CA VAL A 73 -20.69 6.34 0.68
C VAL A 73 -21.90 7.28 0.69
N SER A 74 -21.69 8.60 0.63
CA SER A 74 -22.78 9.58 0.58
C SER A 74 -23.58 9.59 -0.72
N GLY A 75 -23.19 8.80 -1.73
CA GLY A 75 -23.86 8.74 -3.03
C GLY A 75 -23.66 9.99 -3.90
N LEU A 76 -22.96 11.00 -3.40
CA LEU A 76 -22.62 12.22 -4.13
C LEU A 76 -21.83 11.89 -5.41
N MET A 77 -20.96 10.89 -5.33
CA MET A 77 -20.20 10.38 -6.47
C MET A 77 -21.10 9.82 -7.57
N ASN A 78 -22.21 9.15 -7.24
CA ASN A 78 -23.11 8.57 -8.25
C ASN A 78 -23.78 9.66 -9.11
N GLY A 79 -24.23 10.74 -8.48
CA GLY A 79 -24.80 11.89 -9.19
C GLY A 79 -23.76 12.64 -10.02
N PHE A 80 -22.53 12.78 -9.51
CA PHE A 80 -21.42 13.40 -10.22
C PHE A 80 -21.01 12.59 -11.47
N MET A 81 -20.94 11.26 -11.34
CA MET A 81 -20.51 10.38 -12.43
C MET A 81 -21.51 10.32 -13.59
N LEU A 82 -22.80 10.59 -13.34
CA LEU A 82 -23.83 10.71 -14.39
C LEU A 82 -23.76 12.03 -15.17
N SER A 83 -23.02 13.03 -14.67
CA SER A 83 -22.87 14.31 -15.33
C SER A 83 -21.79 14.29 -16.42
N PRO A 84 -21.77 15.26 -17.36
CA PRO A 84 -20.68 15.42 -18.31
C PRO A 84 -19.31 15.60 -17.64
N ALA A 85 -19.26 16.15 -16.43
CA ALA A 85 -18.04 16.26 -15.63
C ALA A 85 -17.51 14.89 -15.17
N GLY A 86 -18.38 13.90 -14.98
CA GLY A 86 -18.00 12.52 -14.67
C GLY A 86 -17.20 11.84 -15.78
N VAL A 87 -17.55 12.13 -17.05
CA VAL A 87 -16.82 11.62 -18.23
C VAL A 87 -15.41 12.22 -18.30
N ILE A 88 -15.29 13.53 -18.02
CA ILE A 88 -13.98 14.21 -17.98
C ILE A 88 -13.14 13.65 -16.83
N TRP A 89 -13.74 13.50 -15.65
CA TRP A 89 -13.08 12.96 -14.47
C TRP A 89 -12.53 11.55 -14.71
N THR A 90 -13.37 10.65 -15.25
CA THR A 90 -12.96 9.26 -15.54
C THR A 90 -11.82 9.22 -16.55
N THR A 91 -11.94 9.97 -17.64
CA THR A 91 -10.88 10.06 -18.67
C THR A 91 -9.56 10.56 -18.07
N MET A 92 -9.59 11.64 -17.29
CA MET A 92 -8.40 12.22 -16.67
C MET A 92 -7.78 11.24 -15.65
N LYS A 93 -8.61 10.61 -14.82
CA LYS A 93 -8.20 9.60 -13.84
C LYS A 93 -7.56 8.40 -14.54
N ASP A 94 -8.11 7.91 -15.64
CA ASP A 94 -7.56 6.78 -16.39
C ASP A 94 -6.22 7.15 -17.04
N MET A 95 -6.09 8.35 -17.63
CA MET A 95 -4.83 8.85 -18.17
C MET A 95 -3.73 8.95 -17.12
N ILE A 96 -4.04 9.52 -15.94
CA ILE A 96 -3.09 9.63 -14.83
C ILE A 96 -2.69 8.23 -14.35
N THR A 97 -3.66 7.35 -14.12
CA THR A 97 -3.41 5.99 -13.61
C THR A 97 -2.53 5.17 -14.56
N ALA A 98 -2.77 5.31 -15.88
CA ALA A 98 -1.97 4.65 -16.91
C ALA A 98 -0.51 5.13 -16.90
N ALA A 99 -0.25 6.41 -16.62
CA ALA A 99 1.09 6.98 -16.54
C ALA A 99 1.81 6.68 -15.21
N MET A 100 1.09 6.47 -14.11
CA MET A 100 1.68 6.23 -12.78
C MET A 100 2.47 4.92 -12.71
N SER A 101 1.97 3.83 -13.29
CA SER A 101 2.65 2.53 -13.27
C SER A 101 4.04 2.56 -13.93
N PRO A 102 4.20 3.03 -15.18
CA PRO A 102 5.52 3.13 -15.81
C PRO A 102 6.42 4.17 -15.12
N MET A 103 5.87 5.28 -14.59
CA MET A 103 6.65 6.25 -13.83
C MET A 103 7.26 5.63 -12.57
N ILE A 104 6.48 4.87 -11.80
CA ILE A 104 6.98 4.15 -10.62
C ILE A 104 8.06 3.15 -11.02
N LEU A 105 7.85 2.38 -12.10
CA LEU A 105 8.85 1.42 -12.58
C LEU A 105 10.15 2.10 -13.03
N LEU A 106 10.07 3.28 -13.66
CA LEU A 106 11.24 4.05 -14.08
C LEU A 106 12.01 4.57 -12.86
N VAL A 107 11.34 5.21 -11.91
CA VAL A 107 11.96 5.71 -10.68
C VAL A 107 12.61 4.58 -9.90
N VAL A 108 11.89 3.46 -9.73
CA VAL A 108 12.42 2.28 -9.04
C VAL A 108 13.60 1.68 -9.80
N GLY A 109 13.50 1.52 -11.12
CA GLY A 109 14.57 0.96 -11.95
C GLY A 109 15.82 1.84 -11.98
N TYR A 110 15.67 3.16 -11.93
CA TYR A 110 16.78 4.11 -11.88
C TYR A 110 17.55 4.04 -10.54
N GLU A 111 16.86 3.76 -9.43
CA GLU A 111 17.48 3.67 -8.10
C GLU A 111 18.24 2.36 -7.84
N VAL A 112 18.12 1.35 -8.72
CA VAL A 112 18.81 0.06 -8.55
C VAL A 112 20.32 0.19 -8.76
N GLN A 113 21.10 0.10 -7.68
CA GLN A 113 22.55 -0.03 -7.72
C GLN A 113 22.96 -1.49 -7.47
N LEU A 114 23.50 -2.14 -8.51
CA LEU A 114 23.87 -3.56 -8.45
C LEU A 114 25.26 -3.73 -7.81
N ASN A 115 25.30 -4.00 -6.51
CA ASN A 115 26.53 -4.36 -5.80
C ASN A 115 26.59 -5.88 -5.54
N ARG A 116 27.59 -6.55 -6.10
CA ARG A 116 27.79 -8.01 -5.96
C ARG A 116 28.11 -8.46 -4.53
N GLU A 117 28.71 -7.60 -3.71
CA GLU A 117 28.94 -7.91 -2.29
C GLU A 117 27.64 -7.91 -1.48
N LEU A 118 26.66 -7.08 -1.88
CA LEU A 118 25.38 -6.93 -1.19
C LEU A 118 24.32 -7.92 -1.67
N LEU A 119 24.51 -8.54 -2.84
CA LEU A 119 23.60 -9.56 -3.39
C LEU A 119 23.34 -10.71 -2.40
N GLY A 120 24.36 -11.13 -1.64
CA GLY A 120 24.21 -12.16 -0.61
C GLY A 120 23.32 -11.73 0.56
N THR A 121 23.51 -10.51 1.06
CA THR A 121 22.70 -9.92 2.14
C THR A 121 21.27 -9.64 1.66
N CYS A 122 21.11 -9.11 0.44
CA CYS A 122 19.81 -8.87 -0.18
C CYS A 122 19.03 -10.18 -0.34
N LEU A 123 19.67 -11.25 -0.82
CA LEU A 123 19.03 -12.57 -0.93
C LEU A 123 18.58 -13.11 0.44
N LYS A 124 19.41 -12.96 1.48
CA LYS A 124 19.03 -13.35 2.85
C LYS A 124 17.80 -12.57 3.33
N THR A 125 17.76 -11.26 3.10
CA THR A 125 16.62 -10.41 3.44
C THR A 125 15.36 -10.79 2.66
N VAL A 126 15.48 -11.09 1.35
CA VAL A 126 14.36 -11.56 0.52
C VAL A 126 13.80 -12.88 1.04
N ILE A 127 14.65 -13.83 1.43
CA ILE A 127 14.22 -15.11 1.99
C ILE A 127 13.52 -14.90 3.33
N ILE A 128 14.10 -14.12 4.25
CA ILE A 128 13.47 -13.80 5.54
C ILE A 128 12.10 -13.16 5.31
N ARG A 129 12.01 -12.19 4.39
CA ARG A 129 10.76 -11.54 4.03
C ARG A 129 9.73 -12.54 3.50
N ALA A 130 10.12 -13.43 2.58
CA ALA A 130 9.24 -14.42 2.00
C ALA A 130 8.69 -15.40 3.06
N VAL A 131 9.55 -15.85 4.00
CA VAL A 131 9.15 -16.71 5.11
C VAL A 131 8.17 -15.98 6.04
N MET A 132 8.47 -14.73 6.42
CA MET A 132 7.57 -13.94 7.27
C MET A 132 6.21 -13.69 6.58
N GLN A 133 6.21 -13.33 5.29
CA GLN A 133 4.98 -13.13 4.52
C GLN A 133 4.15 -14.42 4.45
N LEU A 134 4.79 -15.58 4.29
CA LEU A 134 4.10 -16.87 4.30
C LEU A 134 3.44 -17.16 5.66
N ILE A 135 4.16 -16.93 6.76
CA ILE A 135 3.62 -17.14 8.12
C ILE A 135 2.40 -16.23 8.36
N PHE A 136 2.50 -14.95 8.00
CA PHE A 136 1.39 -14.01 8.15
C PHE A 136 0.21 -14.33 7.24
N ALA A 137 0.47 -14.80 6.00
CA ALA A 137 -0.60 -15.24 5.10
C ALA A 137 -1.37 -16.42 5.69
N ILE A 138 -0.67 -17.44 6.20
CA ILE A 138 -1.31 -18.60 6.85
C ILE A 138 -2.10 -18.16 8.08
N ALA A 139 -1.55 -17.28 8.91
CA ALA A 139 -2.24 -16.75 10.09
C ALA A 139 -3.52 -15.99 9.71
N ALA A 140 -3.46 -15.11 8.70
CA ALA A 140 -4.60 -14.35 8.21
C ALA A 140 -5.70 -15.26 7.63
N ILE A 141 -5.31 -16.25 6.82
CA ILE A 141 -6.24 -17.24 6.25
C ILE A 141 -6.87 -18.11 7.35
N SER A 142 -6.09 -18.51 8.34
CA SER A 142 -6.60 -19.28 9.48
C SER A 142 -7.61 -18.47 10.29
N LEU A 143 -7.34 -17.18 10.49
CA LEU A 143 -8.22 -16.28 11.23
C LEU A 143 -9.59 -16.12 10.54
N ILE A 144 -9.62 -15.93 9.22
CA ILE A 144 -10.90 -15.79 8.48
C ILE A 144 -11.72 -17.10 8.49
N HIS A 145 -11.05 -18.25 8.48
CA HIS A 145 -11.70 -19.55 8.63
C HIS A 145 -12.32 -19.73 10.02
N ILE A 146 -11.61 -19.35 11.07
CA ILE A 146 -12.13 -19.37 12.45
C ILE A 146 -13.32 -18.41 12.60
N LEU A 147 -13.29 -17.26 11.93
CA LEU A 147 -14.37 -16.27 11.95
C LEU A 147 -15.59 -16.67 11.08
N GLY A 148 -15.57 -17.83 10.43
CA GLY A 148 -16.66 -18.32 9.58
C GLY A 148 -16.86 -17.54 8.28
N ARG A 149 -15.90 -16.68 7.89
CA ARG A 149 -15.91 -15.91 6.63
C ARG A 149 -14.90 -16.51 5.65
N SER A 150 -15.14 -17.75 5.21
CA SER A 150 -14.38 -18.36 4.12
C SER A 150 -14.95 -17.87 2.79
N ASP A 151 -14.46 -16.71 2.35
CA ASP A 151 -14.69 -16.20 1.00
C ASP A 151 -13.42 -16.41 0.18
N ARG A 152 -13.53 -17.22 -0.87
CA ARG A 152 -12.41 -17.55 -1.76
C ARG A 152 -11.81 -16.31 -2.42
N LEU A 153 -12.61 -15.26 -2.67
CA LEU A 153 -12.13 -14.01 -3.23
C LEU A 153 -11.25 -13.24 -2.23
N LEU A 154 -11.60 -13.31 -0.93
CA LEU A 154 -10.82 -12.70 0.15
C LEU A 154 -9.52 -13.46 0.41
N GLU A 155 -9.54 -14.79 0.35
CA GLU A 155 -8.32 -15.62 0.44
C GLU A 155 -7.33 -15.28 -0.67
N ILE A 156 -7.79 -15.23 -1.92
CA ILE A 156 -6.95 -14.86 -3.06
C ILE A 156 -6.42 -13.43 -2.88
N ALA A 157 -7.25 -12.51 -2.37
CA ALA A 157 -6.83 -11.13 -2.12
C ALA A 157 -5.72 -11.06 -1.08
N ILE A 158 -5.82 -11.81 0.02
CA ILE A 158 -4.79 -11.88 1.07
C ILE A 158 -3.50 -12.48 0.52
N ILE A 159 -3.57 -13.58 -0.23
CA ILE A 159 -2.39 -14.23 -0.82
C ILE A 159 -1.69 -13.28 -1.79
N VAL A 160 -2.44 -12.66 -2.69
CA VAL A 160 -1.90 -11.67 -3.63
C VAL A 160 -1.27 -10.53 -2.86
N TYR A 161 -1.96 -9.97 -1.86
CA TYR A 161 -1.45 -8.84 -1.08
C TYR A 161 -0.14 -9.16 -0.35
N MET A 162 -0.05 -10.34 0.27
CA MET A 162 1.15 -10.80 0.98
C MET A 162 2.32 -11.13 0.03
N SER A 163 2.05 -11.41 -1.24
CA SER A 163 3.08 -11.76 -2.23
C SER A 163 3.74 -10.53 -2.89
N ILE A 164 3.15 -9.34 -2.73
CA ILE A 164 3.67 -8.12 -3.34
C ILE A 164 4.96 -7.69 -2.60
N PRO A 165 5.97 -7.13 -3.31
CA PRO A 165 7.09 -6.46 -2.66
C PRO A 165 6.64 -5.32 -1.75
N GLY A 166 7.43 -5.02 -0.72
CA GLY A 166 7.14 -3.95 0.24
C GLY A 166 6.96 -2.59 -0.46
N SER A 167 6.13 -1.71 0.13
CA SER A 167 5.92 -0.39 -0.46
C SER A 167 7.15 0.49 -0.24
N MET A 168 7.70 1.01 -1.33
CA MET A 168 8.84 1.94 -1.30
C MET A 168 8.45 3.32 -0.73
N GLY A 169 7.15 3.57 -0.53
CA GLY A 169 6.66 4.84 0.05
C GLY A 169 7.22 5.12 1.44
N ILE A 170 7.62 4.10 2.20
CA ILE A 170 8.27 4.25 3.50
C ILE A 170 9.65 4.91 3.38
N GLN A 171 10.39 4.69 2.29
CA GLN A 171 11.72 5.28 2.08
C GLN A 171 11.67 6.81 1.97
N ALA A 172 10.55 7.37 1.49
CA ALA A 172 10.35 8.81 1.41
C ALA A 172 10.27 9.49 2.80
N PHE A 173 10.00 8.72 3.87
CA PHE A 173 9.88 9.22 5.23
C PHE A 173 11.17 9.08 6.06
N ILE A 174 12.21 8.44 5.52
CA ILE A 174 13.51 8.29 6.20
C ILE A 174 14.34 9.54 5.91
N LYS A 175 14.75 10.28 6.95
CA LYS A 175 15.48 11.55 6.79
C LYS A 175 16.99 11.37 6.58
N ASP A 176 17.58 10.33 7.16
CA ASP A 176 19.03 10.16 7.20
C ASP A 176 19.61 9.74 5.83
N GLU A 177 20.63 10.44 5.33
CA GLU A 177 21.29 10.10 4.06
C GLU A 177 22.05 8.77 4.16
N ASP A 178 22.58 8.42 5.33
CA ASP A 178 23.19 7.11 5.58
C ASP A 178 22.12 6.02 5.80
N GLY A 179 20.97 6.34 6.40
CA GLY A 179 19.79 5.46 6.46
C GLY A 179 19.17 5.18 5.08
N LYS A 180 19.24 6.15 4.17
CA LYS A 180 18.92 5.98 2.74
C LYS A 180 19.96 5.13 2.02
N VAL A 181 21.22 5.11 2.45
CA VAL A 181 22.23 4.19 1.92
C VAL A 181 21.95 2.74 2.35
N TYR A 182 21.40 2.52 3.55
CA TYR A 182 20.88 1.20 3.95
C TYR A 182 19.50 0.86 3.36
N SER A 183 18.82 1.82 2.72
CA SER A 183 17.63 1.57 1.87
C SER A 183 17.96 1.52 0.37
N LYS A 184 19.22 1.77 -0.02
CA LYS A 184 19.83 1.44 -1.33
C LYS A 184 20.33 -0.02 -1.37
N LEU A 185 19.70 -0.89 -0.57
CA LEU A 185 19.93 -2.34 -0.43
C LEU A 185 18.85 -3.12 -1.17
#